data_AF-A0A2T2UEW1-F1
#
_entry.id   AF-A0A2T2UEW1-F1
#
_cell.length_a   1.000
_cell.length_b   1.000
_cell.length_c   1.000
_cell.angle_alpha   90.00
_cell.angle_beta   90.00
_cell.angle_gamma   90.00
#
_symmetry.space_group_name_H-M   'P 1'
#
loop_
_entity.id
_entity.type
_entity.pdbx_description
1 polymer ?
#
loop_
_entity_poly.entity_id
_entity_poly.type
_entity_poly.pdbx_seq_one_letter_code
_entity_poly.pdbx_strand_id
1 'polypeptide(L)'
;MRILWVSILVLALDQATKAAVVQLMHRGESIPLIGDWLKFTFTENPGMAFGIMAFPREATAVFSIIVTVLVLWYLYSVRSGYTPYIVSLALVLGGAAGNIIDRVFYGLILGYGDFFMGKVVDFIHVDVWRGYLPEVLPLVGGAYLPLFPIWNVADMAIVCGVVGILVFQRRFHRLAFERPEHDRARLRELEEEREHQLPSSSSAAGGPATGAATQASTESSDVPPTAPSAESPGAAALDADDDTEDDRSPEKPAGGASDGAAPNGDAASESAAPEPRDASSRTAEAPEAEDRSSSYAPPENSS
;
A
#
# COMPACT_ATOMS: atom_id res chain seq x y z
N MET A 1 -3.02 -5.56 17.32
CA MET A 1 -3.64 -6.71 16.60
C MET A 1 -2.53 -7.60 16.06
N ARG A 2 -2.46 -8.90 16.43
CA ARG A 2 -1.29 -9.73 16.08
C ARG A 2 -1.09 -9.96 14.57
N ILE A 3 -2.16 -9.87 13.77
CA ILE A 3 -2.08 -10.09 12.32
C ILE A 3 -1.35 -8.98 11.56
N LEU A 4 -1.28 -7.76 12.10
CA LEU A 4 -0.58 -6.65 11.46
C LEU A 4 0.94 -6.86 11.40
N TRP A 5 1.50 -7.77 12.21
CA TRP A 5 2.89 -8.19 12.06
C TRP A 5 3.17 -8.84 10.69
N VAL A 6 2.16 -9.44 10.04
CA VAL A 6 2.29 -9.94 8.65
C VAL A 6 2.45 -8.76 7.69
N SER A 7 1.61 -7.73 7.80
CA SER A 7 1.69 -6.54 6.96
C SER A 7 2.99 -5.76 7.18
N ILE A 8 3.45 -5.65 8.43
CA ILE A 8 4.73 -5.01 8.79
C ILE A 8 5.91 -5.80 8.22
N LEU A 9 5.89 -7.14 8.30
CA LEU A 9 6.96 -7.98 7.75
C LEU A 9 7.03 -7.90 6.22
N VAL A 10 5.88 -7.92 5.53
CA VAL A 10 5.81 -7.72 4.08
C VAL A 10 6.34 -6.34 3.69
N LEU A 11 5.91 -5.29 4.38
CA LEU A 11 6.35 -3.92 4.13
C LEU A 11 7.86 -3.75 4.36
N ALA A 12 8.39 -4.31 5.45
CA ALA A 12 9.82 -4.27 5.74
C ALA A 12 10.65 -5.01 4.67
N LEU A 13 10.18 -6.17 4.19
CA LEU A 13 10.86 -6.92 3.14
C LEU A 13 10.80 -6.21 1.77
N ASP A 14 9.66 -5.62 1.42
CA ASP A 14 9.49 -4.82 0.20
C ASP A 14 10.44 -3.61 0.19
N GLN A 15 10.40 -2.79 1.23
CA GLN A 15 11.23 -1.58 1.29
C GLN A 15 12.72 -1.92 1.45
N ALA A 16 13.09 -2.99 2.15
CA ALA A 16 14.49 -3.42 2.22
C ALA A 16 15.01 -3.92 0.86
N THR A 17 14.21 -4.67 0.09
CA THR A 17 14.62 -5.16 -1.24
C THR A 17 14.67 -4.05 -2.28
N LYS A 18 13.69 -3.13 -2.28
CA LYS A 18 13.72 -1.92 -3.13
C LYS A 18 14.89 -1.00 -2.79
N ALA A 19 15.16 -0.75 -1.51
CA ALA A 19 16.32 0.03 -1.09
C ALA A 19 17.65 -0.62 -1.49
N ALA A 20 17.75 -1.96 -1.45
CA ALA A 20 18.93 -2.67 -1.94
C ALA A 20 19.11 -2.50 -3.45
N VAL A 21 18.04 -2.64 -4.25
CA VAL A 21 18.08 -2.42 -5.71
C VAL A 21 18.52 -0.99 -6.04
N VAL A 22 17.93 0.03 -5.40
CA VAL A 22 18.25 1.44 -5.65
C VAL A 22 19.70 1.80 -5.26
N GLN A 23 20.30 1.10 -4.30
CA GLN A 23 21.70 1.32 -3.88
C GLN A 23 22.73 0.51 -4.68
N LEU A 24 22.33 -0.64 -5.26
CA LEU A 24 23.25 -1.61 -5.88
C LEU A 24 23.13 -1.69 -7.41
N MET A 25 22.11 -1.08 -8.00
CA MET A 25 21.83 -1.16 -9.44
C MET A 25 21.55 0.22 -10.05
N HIS A 26 21.96 0.39 -11.31
CA HIS A 26 21.61 1.55 -12.13
C HIS A 26 20.23 1.35 -12.77
N ARG A 27 19.45 2.41 -13.00
CA ARG A 27 18.13 2.28 -13.63
C ARG A 27 18.28 1.74 -15.07
N GLY A 28 17.65 0.60 -15.35
CA GLY A 28 17.79 -0.16 -16.61
C GLY A 28 18.82 -1.29 -16.57
N GLU A 29 19.65 -1.37 -15.53
CA GLU A 29 20.61 -2.46 -15.33
C GLU A 29 19.89 -3.81 -15.14
N SER A 30 20.48 -4.88 -15.67
CA SER A 30 19.91 -6.24 -15.63
C SER A 30 20.96 -7.26 -15.21
N ILE A 31 20.78 -7.85 -14.03
CA ILE A 31 21.67 -8.86 -13.42
C ILE A 31 20.95 -10.22 -13.47
N PRO A 32 21.49 -11.25 -14.15
CA PRO A 32 20.88 -12.58 -14.20
C PRO A 32 21.04 -13.34 -12.86
N LEU A 33 20.00 -14.05 -12.43
CA LEU A 33 20.05 -14.97 -11.27
C LEU A 33 20.14 -16.43 -11.72
N ILE A 34 19.28 -16.84 -12.66
CA ILE A 34 19.16 -18.23 -13.11
C ILE A 34 19.09 -18.23 -14.64
N GLY A 35 20.28 -18.23 -15.26
CA GLY A 35 20.43 -18.06 -16.71
C GLY A 35 19.75 -16.78 -17.21
N ASP A 36 19.25 -16.83 -18.45
CA ASP A 36 18.63 -15.66 -19.08
C ASP A 36 17.14 -15.47 -18.75
N TRP A 37 16.49 -16.38 -18.03
CA TRP A 37 15.03 -16.33 -17.83
C TRP A 37 14.59 -15.72 -16.48
N LEU A 38 15.46 -15.68 -15.47
CA LEU A 38 15.22 -14.96 -14.21
C LEU A 38 16.33 -13.95 -13.96
N LYS A 39 15.96 -12.67 -13.94
CA LYS A 39 16.85 -11.51 -13.78
C LYS A 39 16.33 -10.58 -12.68
N PHE A 40 17.22 -9.83 -12.06
CA PHE A 40 16.88 -8.53 -11.49
C PHE A 40 17.08 -7.49 -12.57
N THR A 41 16.05 -6.73 -12.92
CA THR A 41 16.13 -5.61 -13.88
C THR A 41 15.51 -4.38 -13.24
N PHE A 42 16.34 -3.44 -12.77
CA PHE A 42 15.84 -2.26 -12.06
C PHE A 42 15.07 -1.34 -13.02
N THR A 43 13.75 -1.27 -12.85
CA THR A 43 12.89 -0.32 -13.54
C THR A 43 12.04 0.48 -12.55
N GLU A 44 11.41 1.54 -13.04
CA GLU A 44 10.51 2.37 -12.25
C GLU A 44 9.16 2.53 -12.94
N ASN A 45 8.10 2.11 -12.27
CA ASN A 45 6.74 2.14 -12.80
C ASN A 45 5.98 3.40 -12.31
N PRO A 46 5.63 4.35 -13.20
CA PRO A 46 4.87 5.55 -12.85
C PRO A 46 3.37 5.29 -12.61
N GLY A 47 2.92 4.04 -12.61
CA GLY A 47 1.50 3.66 -12.56
C GLY A 47 0.92 3.23 -13.92
N MET A 48 1.74 2.74 -14.84
CA MET A 48 1.25 2.16 -16.11
C MET A 48 0.88 0.70 -15.90
N ALA A 49 -0.31 0.32 -16.36
CA ALA A 49 -0.71 -1.07 -16.53
C ALA A 49 -0.73 -1.39 -18.04
N PHE A 50 0.00 -2.43 -18.45
CA PHE A 50 0.09 -2.87 -19.86
C PHE A 50 0.47 -1.76 -20.86
N GLY A 51 1.30 -0.79 -20.43
CA GLY A 51 1.70 0.37 -21.23
C GLY A 51 0.66 1.48 -21.36
N ILE A 52 -0.54 1.30 -20.81
CA ILE A 52 -1.60 2.32 -20.83
C ILE A 52 -1.41 3.24 -19.61
N MET A 53 -1.19 4.54 -19.87
CA MET A 53 -1.12 5.58 -18.85
C MET A 53 -2.55 6.01 -18.46
N ALA A 54 -3.20 5.22 -17.61
CA ALA A 54 -4.62 5.38 -17.28
C ALA A 54 -4.94 6.67 -16.51
N PHE A 55 -4.03 7.15 -15.66
CA PHE A 55 -4.25 8.31 -14.78
C PHE A 55 -2.95 9.10 -14.52
N PRO A 56 -3.05 10.37 -14.05
CA PRO A 56 -1.92 11.08 -13.44
C PRO A 56 -1.31 10.30 -12.27
N ARG A 57 -0.01 10.54 -12.00
CA ARG A 57 0.74 9.83 -10.94
C ARG A 57 0.11 10.06 -9.56
N GLU A 58 -0.18 11.32 -9.24
CA GLU A 58 -0.81 11.70 -7.97
C GLU A 58 -2.20 11.07 -7.79
N ALA A 59 -3.02 11.04 -8.85
CA ALA A 59 -4.33 10.40 -8.82
C ALA A 59 -4.21 8.88 -8.55
N THR A 60 -3.22 8.22 -9.15
CA THR A 60 -2.89 6.80 -8.89
C THR A 60 -2.45 6.58 -7.44
N ALA A 61 -1.65 7.50 -6.88
CA ALA A 61 -1.20 7.44 -5.49
C ALA A 61 -2.35 7.66 -4.49
N VAL A 62 -3.17 8.70 -4.69
CA VAL A 62 -4.36 9.01 -3.87
C VAL A 62 -5.39 7.87 -3.92
N PHE A 63 -5.67 7.32 -5.11
CA PHE A 63 -6.54 6.16 -5.25
C PHE A 63 -6.00 4.94 -4.49
N SER A 64 -4.69 4.65 -4.59
CA SER A 64 -4.04 3.57 -3.84
C SER A 64 -4.22 3.74 -2.32
N ILE A 65 -4.07 4.96 -1.80
CA ILE A 65 -4.27 5.29 -0.39
C ILE A 65 -5.73 5.03 0.03
N ILE A 66 -6.71 5.52 -0.74
CA ILE A 66 -8.14 5.32 -0.45
C ILE A 66 -8.49 3.82 -0.38
N VAL A 67 -8.03 3.03 -1.36
CA VAL A 67 -8.23 1.57 -1.38
C VAL A 67 -7.54 0.90 -0.18
N THR A 68 -6.33 1.34 0.20
CA THR A 68 -5.59 0.76 1.32
C THR A 68 -6.21 1.10 2.68
N VAL A 69 -6.76 2.30 2.85
CA VAL A 69 -7.55 2.68 4.03
C VAL A 69 -8.84 1.85 4.12
N LEU A 70 -9.52 1.60 2.99
CA LEU A 70 -10.69 0.72 2.95
C LEU A 70 -10.35 -0.74 3.31
N VAL A 71 -9.23 -1.27 2.81
CA VAL A 71 -8.73 -2.62 3.17
C VAL A 71 -8.34 -2.68 4.65
N LEU A 72 -7.70 -1.64 5.20
CA LEU A 72 -7.36 -1.56 6.63
C LEU A 72 -8.62 -1.50 7.50
N TRP A 73 -9.63 -0.72 7.12
CA TRP A 73 -10.93 -0.67 7.82
C TRP A 73 -11.67 -2.01 7.75
N TYR A 74 -11.68 -2.67 6.59
CA TYR A 74 -12.31 -3.98 6.44
C TYR A 74 -11.58 -5.05 7.26
N LEU A 75 -10.24 -5.05 7.24
CA LEU A 75 -9.40 -5.89 8.11
C LEU A 75 -9.65 -5.62 9.61
N TYR A 76 -9.81 -4.35 9.99
CA TYR A 76 -10.21 -3.97 11.36
C TYR A 76 -11.59 -4.53 11.72
N SER A 77 -12.53 -4.59 10.78
CA SER A 77 -13.86 -5.18 11.01
C SER A 77 -13.78 -6.71 11.19
N VAL A 78 -13.12 -7.43 10.26
CA VAL A 78 -13.08 -8.91 10.25
C VAL A 78 -11.99 -9.54 11.11
N ARG A 79 -11.29 -8.76 11.94
CA ARG A 79 -10.06 -9.11 12.67
C ARG A 79 -10.09 -10.38 13.55
N SER A 80 -11.28 -10.87 13.87
CA SER A 80 -11.53 -12.01 14.76
C SER A 80 -12.14 -13.24 14.05
N GLY A 81 -12.32 -13.19 12.73
CA GLY A 81 -12.83 -14.30 11.90
C GLY A 81 -11.77 -15.36 11.54
N TYR A 82 -11.97 -16.04 10.40
CA TYR A 82 -11.13 -17.16 9.96
C TYR A 82 -9.69 -16.75 9.60
N THR A 83 -8.71 -17.14 10.41
CA THR A 83 -7.31 -16.67 10.34
C THR A 83 -6.68 -16.65 8.93
N PRO A 84 -6.78 -17.70 8.08
CA PRO A 84 -6.19 -17.66 6.73
C PRO A 84 -6.74 -16.55 5.83
N TYR A 85 -8.03 -16.20 5.97
CA TYR A 85 -8.63 -15.08 5.26
C TYR A 85 -8.07 -13.74 5.76
N ILE A 86 -7.90 -13.59 7.08
CA ILE A 86 -7.34 -12.38 7.70
C ILE A 86 -5.85 -12.20 7.34
N VAL A 87 -5.07 -13.29 7.30
CA VAL A 87 -3.69 -13.28 6.78
C VAL A 87 -3.66 -12.83 5.32
N SER A 88 -4.62 -13.30 4.51
CA SER A 88 -4.71 -12.91 3.10
C SER A 88 -4.94 -11.40 2.93
N LEU A 89 -5.85 -10.80 3.72
CA LEU A 89 -6.00 -9.34 3.79
C LEU A 89 -4.72 -8.64 4.28
N ALA A 90 -4.02 -9.21 5.27
CA ALA A 90 -2.80 -8.63 5.82
C ALA A 90 -1.63 -8.62 4.82
N LEU A 91 -1.57 -9.60 3.91
CA LEU A 91 -0.65 -9.59 2.77
C LEU A 91 -0.96 -8.45 1.77
N VAL A 92 -2.23 -8.32 1.37
CA VAL A 92 -2.68 -7.21 0.49
C VAL A 92 -2.37 -5.85 1.12
N LEU A 93 -2.68 -5.66 2.41
CA LEU A 93 -2.39 -4.43 3.15
C LEU A 93 -0.88 -4.11 3.21
N GLY A 94 -0.04 -5.12 3.44
CA GLY A 94 1.43 -4.93 3.50
C GLY A 94 2.00 -4.51 2.15
N GLY A 95 1.61 -5.19 1.06
CA GLY A 95 2.07 -4.83 -0.28
C GLY A 95 1.53 -3.49 -0.76
N ALA A 96 0.25 -3.20 -0.52
CA ALA A 96 -0.35 -1.93 -0.88
C ALA A 96 0.32 -0.75 -0.14
N ALA A 97 0.69 -0.93 1.13
CA ALA A 97 1.46 0.07 1.89
C ALA A 97 2.87 0.29 1.32
N GLY A 98 3.58 -0.77 0.92
CA GLY A 98 4.90 -0.65 0.26
C GLY A 98 4.82 0.16 -1.03
N ASN A 99 3.92 -0.22 -1.94
CA ASN A 99 3.71 0.49 -3.20
C ASN A 99 3.07 1.89 -3.05
N ILE A 100 2.58 2.27 -1.86
CA ILE A 100 2.22 3.66 -1.52
C ILE A 100 3.45 4.46 -1.12
N ILE A 101 4.37 3.89 -0.33
CA ILE A 101 5.56 4.59 0.15
C ILE A 101 6.44 5.02 -1.03
N ASP A 102 6.62 4.15 -2.02
CA ASP A 102 7.29 4.49 -3.28
C ASP A 102 6.63 5.72 -3.95
N ARG A 103 5.32 5.67 -4.18
CA ARG A 103 4.58 6.71 -4.91
C ARG A 103 4.55 8.05 -4.17
N VAL A 104 4.42 8.01 -2.84
CA VAL A 104 4.34 9.22 -2.00
C VAL A 104 5.72 9.83 -1.76
N PHE A 105 6.76 9.03 -1.51
CA PHE A 105 8.04 9.53 -1.00
C PHE A 105 9.25 9.34 -1.93
N TYR A 106 9.28 8.37 -2.85
CA TYR A 106 10.51 8.12 -3.63
C TYR A 106 10.83 9.23 -4.64
N GLY A 107 9.85 10.05 -5.04
CA GLY A 107 10.12 11.28 -5.81
C GLY A 107 11.06 12.21 -5.05
N LEU A 108 10.74 12.46 -3.79
CA LEU A 108 11.48 13.33 -2.87
C LEU A 108 12.80 12.68 -2.42
N ILE A 109 12.76 11.42 -1.97
CA ILE A 109 13.92 10.68 -1.44
C ILE A 109 15.01 10.51 -2.52
N LEU A 110 14.61 10.30 -3.78
CA LEU A 110 15.53 10.10 -4.91
C LEU A 110 15.70 11.36 -5.77
N GLY A 111 15.26 12.52 -5.28
CA GLY A 111 15.55 13.84 -5.85
C GLY A 111 15.02 14.11 -7.27
N TYR A 112 13.95 13.43 -7.70
CA TYR A 112 13.37 13.59 -9.05
C TYR A 112 11.96 14.21 -9.09
N GLY A 113 11.39 14.59 -7.95
CA GLY A 113 10.13 15.32 -7.86
C GLY A 113 9.65 15.48 -6.42
N ASP A 114 8.49 16.10 -6.24
CA ASP A 114 7.89 16.31 -4.92
C ASP A 114 7.18 15.05 -4.38
N PHE A 115 6.45 15.22 -3.28
CA PHE A 115 5.51 14.20 -2.79
C PHE A 115 4.52 13.78 -3.88
N PHE A 116 4.05 12.53 -3.82
CA PHE A 116 3.10 11.92 -4.79
C PHE A 116 3.61 11.79 -6.25
N MET A 117 4.79 12.31 -6.59
CA MET A 117 5.43 12.18 -7.91
C MET A 117 6.30 10.92 -8.07
N GLY A 118 6.43 10.12 -7.01
CA GLY A 118 7.23 8.91 -6.96
C GLY A 118 6.75 7.80 -7.89
N LYS A 119 7.68 6.95 -8.30
CA LYS A 119 7.44 5.76 -9.13
C LYS A 119 7.75 4.51 -8.31
N VAL A 120 6.99 3.44 -8.52
CA VAL A 120 7.20 2.15 -7.85
C VAL A 120 8.50 1.52 -8.36
N VAL A 121 9.32 1.00 -7.46
CA VAL A 121 10.57 0.31 -7.83
C VAL A 121 10.29 -1.17 -8.10
N ASP A 122 10.36 -1.54 -9.37
CA ASP A 122 10.13 -2.91 -9.85
C ASP A 122 11.46 -3.53 -10.30
N PHE A 123 11.67 -4.80 -9.99
CA PHE A 123 12.98 -5.44 -10.20
C PHE A 123 12.94 -6.93 -10.54
N ILE A 124 11.92 -7.68 -10.14
CA ILE A 124 11.82 -9.12 -10.43
C ILE A 124 11.36 -9.30 -11.88
N HIS A 125 12.24 -9.81 -12.74
CA HIS A 125 12.03 -9.92 -14.18
C HIS A 125 12.10 -11.39 -14.63
N VAL A 126 10.97 -11.91 -15.12
CA VAL A 126 10.84 -13.28 -15.65
C VAL A 126 10.72 -13.22 -17.18
N ASP A 127 11.86 -13.43 -17.84
CA ASP A 127 12.12 -13.16 -19.25
C ASP A 127 11.99 -14.44 -20.10
N VAL A 128 10.80 -15.07 -20.04
CA VAL A 128 10.55 -16.42 -20.60
C VAL A 128 10.05 -16.38 -22.05
N TRP A 129 9.31 -15.35 -22.44
CA TRP A 129 8.81 -15.15 -23.80
C TRP A 129 8.59 -13.68 -24.11
N ARG A 130 8.83 -13.29 -25.36
CA ARG A 130 8.55 -11.97 -25.92
C ARG A 130 7.96 -12.15 -27.31
N GLY A 131 7.00 -11.32 -27.68
CA GLY A 131 6.39 -11.38 -29.01
C GLY A 131 5.33 -10.32 -29.25
N TYR A 132 4.80 -10.31 -30.46
CA TYR A 132 3.66 -9.48 -30.83
C TYR A 132 2.36 -10.09 -30.29
N LEU A 133 1.55 -9.29 -29.62
CA LEU A 133 0.19 -9.68 -29.25
C LEU A 133 -0.70 -9.77 -30.51
N PRO A 134 -1.57 -10.79 -30.64
CA PRO A 134 -2.50 -10.89 -31.77
C PRO A 134 -3.32 -9.61 -31.98
N GLU A 135 -3.41 -9.14 -33.22
CA GLU A 135 -4.14 -7.92 -33.62
C GLU A 135 -5.63 -7.93 -33.22
N VAL A 136 -6.19 -9.13 -32.99
CA VAL A 136 -7.56 -9.35 -32.50
C VAL A 136 -7.78 -8.82 -31.06
N LEU A 137 -6.71 -8.58 -30.29
CA LEU A 137 -6.81 -8.00 -28.95
C LEU A 137 -7.12 -6.50 -29.01
N PRO A 138 -8.26 -6.02 -28.48
CA PRO A 138 -8.53 -4.59 -28.39
C PRO A 138 -7.48 -3.91 -27.51
N LEU A 139 -7.17 -2.65 -27.80
CA LEU A 139 -6.21 -1.78 -27.10
C LEU A 139 -4.72 -2.17 -27.17
N VAL A 140 -4.38 -3.46 -27.30
CA VAL A 140 -2.99 -3.96 -27.22
C VAL A 140 -2.56 -4.90 -28.36
N GLY A 141 -3.43 -5.21 -29.31
CA GLY A 141 -3.07 -5.98 -30.52
C GLY A 141 -1.94 -5.30 -31.31
N GLY A 142 -0.99 -6.09 -31.80
CA GLY A 142 0.21 -5.59 -32.49
C GLY A 142 1.31 -5.02 -31.56
N ALA A 143 1.08 -4.91 -30.25
CA ALA A 143 2.13 -4.50 -29.32
C ALA A 143 3.17 -5.61 -29.11
N TYR A 144 4.46 -5.27 -29.17
CA TYR A 144 5.56 -6.17 -28.83
C TYR A 144 5.87 -6.09 -27.34
N LEU A 145 5.57 -7.15 -26.58
CA LEU A 145 5.67 -7.16 -25.12
C LEU A 145 6.30 -8.47 -24.59
N PRO A 146 6.93 -8.44 -23.40
CA PRO A 146 7.25 -9.65 -22.63
C PRO A 146 5.96 -10.29 -22.08
N LEU A 147 6.00 -11.60 -21.83
CA LEU A 147 4.87 -12.37 -21.29
C LEU A 147 4.35 -11.85 -19.94
N PHE A 148 5.25 -11.33 -19.12
CA PHE A 148 4.95 -10.75 -17.82
C PHE A 148 5.61 -9.36 -17.70
N PRO A 149 5.00 -8.42 -16.93
CA PRO A 149 5.70 -7.21 -16.52
C PRO A 149 6.87 -7.54 -15.59
N ILE A 150 7.67 -6.53 -15.23
CA ILE A 150 8.59 -6.60 -14.09
C ILE A 150 7.79 -6.20 -12.84
N TRP A 151 8.04 -6.82 -11.68
CA TRP A 151 7.29 -6.59 -10.44
C TRP A 151 8.20 -6.53 -9.20
N ASN A 152 7.61 -6.33 -8.01
CA ASN A 152 8.31 -6.28 -6.73
C ASN A 152 7.68 -7.21 -5.65
N VAL A 153 8.23 -7.18 -4.44
CA VAL A 153 7.75 -8.02 -3.31
C VAL A 153 6.35 -7.65 -2.85
N ALA A 154 6.01 -6.35 -2.82
CA ALA A 154 4.65 -5.89 -2.55
C ALA A 154 3.62 -6.45 -3.54
N ASP A 155 3.93 -6.52 -4.84
CA ASP A 155 3.03 -7.10 -5.84
C ASP A 155 2.82 -8.61 -5.61
N MET A 156 3.89 -9.34 -5.31
CA MET A 156 3.80 -10.77 -4.95
C MET A 156 2.92 -10.98 -3.71
N ALA A 157 3.02 -10.10 -2.70
CA ALA A 157 2.16 -10.15 -1.52
C ALA A 157 0.70 -9.82 -1.85
N ILE A 158 0.43 -8.84 -2.72
CA ILE A 158 -0.92 -8.53 -3.19
C ILE A 158 -1.52 -9.71 -3.96
N VAL A 159 -0.79 -10.31 -4.91
CA VAL A 159 -1.26 -11.48 -5.68
C VAL A 159 -1.55 -12.67 -4.76
N CYS A 160 -0.62 -13.04 -3.88
CA CYS A 160 -0.82 -14.12 -2.90
C CYS A 160 -2.01 -13.83 -1.96
N GLY A 161 -2.19 -12.58 -1.54
CA GLY A 161 -3.32 -12.15 -0.71
C GLY A 161 -4.66 -12.22 -1.43
N VAL A 162 -4.74 -11.78 -2.69
CA VAL A 162 -5.97 -11.88 -3.51
C VAL A 162 -6.33 -13.33 -3.80
N VAL A 163 -5.36 -14.18 -4.16
CA VAL A 163 -5.58 -15.63 -4.31
C VAL A 163 -6.06 -16.27 -3.00
N GLY A 164 -5.45 -15.91 -1.87
CA GLY A 164 -5.86 -16.37 -0.54
C GLY A 164 -7.30 -15.95 -0.18
N ILE A 165 -7.69 -14.71 -0.48
CA ILE A 165 -9.08 -14.22 -0.35
C ILE A 165 -10.03 -15.10 -1.19
N LEU A 166 -9.72 -15.32 -2.46
CA LEU A 166 -10.57 -16.07 -3.39
C LEU A 166 -10.72 -17.55 -3.00
N VAL A 167 -9.68 -18.16 -2.41
CA VAL A 167 -9.72 -19.54 -1.90
C VAL A 167 -10.45 -19.64 -0.56
N PHE A 168 -10.23 -18.69 0.36
CA PHE A 168 -10.74 -18.79 1.73
C PHE A 168 -12.10 -18.12 1.97
N GLN A 169 -12.60 -17.26 1.08
CA GLN A 169 -13.90 -16.57 1.20
C GLN A 169 -15.07 -17.52 1.56
N ARG A 170 -15.18 -18.69 0.91
CA ARG A 170 -16.24 -19.69 1.17
C ARG A 170 -16.12 -20.37 2.54
N ARG A 171 -14.94 -20.35 3.16
CA ARG A 171 -14.74 -20.81 4.55
C ARG A 171 -14.97 -19.67 5.54
N PHE A 172 -14.54 -18.45 5.18
CA PHE A 172 -14.78 -17.25 5.97
C PHE A 172 -16.28 -16.99 6.17
N HIS A 173 -17.09 -16.92 5.10
CA HIS A 173 -18.53 -16.65 5.23
C HIS A 173 -19.26 -17.67 6.11
N ARG A 174 -19.00 -18.98 5.93
CA ARG A 174 -19.58 -20.03 6.78
C ARG A 174 -19.20 -19.92 8.26
N LEU A 175 -17.98 -19.51 8.55
CA LEU A 175 -17.50 -19.38 9.93
C LEU A 175 -17.90 -18.05 10.58
N ALA A 176 -18.11 -17.00 9.77
CA ALA A 176 -18.45 -15.66 10.24
C ALA A 176 -19.96 -15.42 10.39
N PHE A 177 -20.79 -16.06 9.54
CA PHE A 177 -22.23 -15.82 9.48
C PHE A 177 -23.06 -17.10 9.69
N GLU A 178 -22.88 -18.15 8.88
CA GLU A 178 -23.74 -19.35 8.89
C GLU A 178 -23.71 -20.09 10.26
N ARG A 179 -22.52 -20.32 10.83
CA ARG A 179 -22.41 -21.04 12.12
C ARG A 179 -23.03 -20.28 13.31
N PRO A 180 -22.69 -19.00 13.58
CA PRO A 180 -23.29 -18.28 14.70
C PRO A 180 -24.82 -18.18 14.66
N GLU A 181 -25.43 -18.18 13.47
CA GLU A 181 -26.90 -18.22 13.34
C GLU A 181 -27.48 -19.60 13.65
N HIS A 182 -26.92 -20.66 13.07
CA HIS A 182 -27.33 -22.04 13.36
C HIS A 182 -27.17 -22.40 14.84
N ASP A 183 -26.04 -22.04 15.46
CA ASP A 183 -25.77 -22.33 16.86
C ASP A 183 -26.73 -21.55 17.79
N ARG A 184 -27.14 -20.34 17.42
CA ARG A 184 -28.18 -19.56 18.13
C ARG A 184 -29.59 -20.13 17.93
N ALA A 185 -29.93 -20.63 16.75
CA ALA A 185 -31.22 -21.28 16.51
C ALA A 185 -31.34 -22.54 17.38
N ARG A 186 -30.32 -23.40 17.34
CA ARG A 186 -30.28 -24.63 18.13
C ARG A 186 -30.30 -24.41 19.65
N LEU A 187 -29.68 -23.32 20.13
CA LEU A 187 -29.77 -22.96 21.56
C LEU A 187 -31.21 -22.63 21.98
N ARG A 188 -31.98 -21.92 21.15
CA ARG A 188 -33.40 -21.62 21.42
C ARG A 188 -34.26 -22.89 21.41
N GLU A 189 -34.06 -23.76 20.42
CA GLU A 189 -34.73 -25.07 20.36
C GLU A 189 -34.51 -25.87 21.66
N LEU A 190 -33.27 -25.89 22.18
CA LEU A 190 -32.92 -26.56 23.43
C LEU A 190 -33.45 -25.84 24.69
N GLU A 191 -33.65 -24.52 24.63
CA GLU A 191 -34.30 -23.74 25.71
C GLU A 191 -35.81 -24.03 25.74
N GLU A 192 -36.48 -24.02 24.58
CA GLU A 192 -37.90 -24.36 24.42
C GLU A 192 -38.19 -25.82 24.81
N GLU A 193 -37.37 -26.78 24.36
CA GLU A 193 -37.46 -28.19 24.79
C GLU A 193 -37.33 -28.35 26.31
N ARG A 194 -36.46 -27.56 26.94
CA ARG A 194 -36.21 -27.62 28.39
C ARG A 194 -37.34 -26.99 29.19
N GLU A 195 -37.95 -25.91 28.70
CA GLU A 195 -39.17 -25.36 29.30
C GLU A 195 -40.35 -26.34 29.17
N HIS A 196 -40.49 -27.03 28.04
CA HIS A 196 -41.55 -28.04 27.84
C HIS A 196 -41.35 -29.32 28.68
N GLN A 197 -40.10 -29.67 29.02
CA GLN A 197 -39.76 -30.85 29.83
C GLN A 197 -39.69 -30.57 31.33
N LEU A 198 -39.79 -29.31 31.77
CA LEU A 198 -39.89 -28.97 33.19
C LEU A 198 -41.31 -29.33 33.70
N PRO A 199 -41.46 -30.30 34.63
CA PRO A 199 -42.77 -30.57 35.22
C PRO A 199 -43.21 -29.36 36.05
N SER A 200 -44.51 -29.06 36.04
CA SER A 200 -45.12 -27.94 36.77
C SER A 200 -45.17 -28.19 38.28
N SER A 201 -44.02 -28.29 38.93
CA SER A 201 -43.89 -28.59 40.35
C SER A 201 -44.16 -27.37 41.22
N SER A 202 -45.28 -27.41 41.96
CA SER A 202 -45.60 -26.50 43.08
C SER A 202 -45.74 -25.01 42.72
N SER A 203 -46.88 -24.63 42.15
CA SER A 203 -47.88 -23.93 42.99
C SER A 203 -48.28 -24.70 44.26
N ALA A 204 -47.76 -24.27 45.42
CA ALA A 204 -48.29 -24.60 46.75
C ALA A 204 -47.74 -23.63 47.82
N ALA A 205 -48.53 -23.43 48.89
CA ALA A 205 -48.17 -22.75 50.15
C ALA A 205 -47.64 -21.30 50.08
N GLY A 206 -48.55 -20.33 50.29
CA GLY A 206 -48.20 -19.01 50.83
C GLY A 206 -48.62 -18.90 52.31
N GLY A 207 -47.94 -18.05 53.09
CA GLY A 207 -48.27 -17.78 54.49
C GLY A 207 -47.14 -17.04 55.24
N PRO A 208 -47.39 -15.89 55.89
CA PRO A 208 -46.34 -15.08 56.53
C PRO A 208 -46.18 -15.34 58.04
N ALA A 209 -45.00 -15.03 58.59
CA ALA A 209 -44.74 -14.92 60.03
C ALA A 209 -43.67 -13.85 60.32
N THR A 210 -43.72 -13.25 61.52
CA THR A 210 -43.04 -11.98 61.84
C THR A 210 -42.09 -12.06 63.04
N GLY A 211 -41.05 -11.22 63.04
CA GLY A 211 -40.25 -10.86 64.23
C GLY A 211 -39.11 -11.83 64.58
N ALA A 212 -38.25 -11.54 65.55
CA ALA A 212 -37.92 -10.28 66.22
C ALA A 212 -36.54 -10.43 66.90
N ALA A 213 -35.86 -9.33 67.22
CA ALA A 213 -34.50 -9.35 67.77
C ALA A 213 -34.38 -9.88 69.21
N THR A 214 -33.19 -10.38 69.61
CA THR A 214 -32.35 -9.80 70.71
C THR A 214 -31.06 -10.61 70.97
N GLN A 215 -29.94 -9.89 71.03
CA GLN A 215 -28.68 -9.95 71.82
C GLN A 215 -28.43 -11.13 72.82
N ALA A 216 -27.20 -11.44 73.29
CA ALA A 216 -25.94 -10.68 73.32
C ALA A 216 -24.67 -11.56 73.53
N SER A 217 -23.48 -11.03 73.16
CA SER A 217 -22.13 -11.23 73.77
C SER A 217 -21.53 -12.67 73.86
N THR A 218 -20.22 -12.93 73.85
CA THR A 218 -18.93 -12.21 73.61
C THR A 218 -17.93 -13.28 73.07
N GLU A 219 -16.75 -13.06 72.48
CA GLU A 219 -15.67 -12.05 72.57
C GLU A 219 -14.91 -12.00 71.20
N SER A 220 -14.38 -10.86 70.75
CA SER A 220 -12.93 -10.51 70.72
C SER A 220 -12.02 -11.46 69.91
N SER A 221 -11.27 -11.04 68.87
CA SER A 221 -11.13 -9.74 68.16
C SER A 221 -10.71 -10.03 66.67
N ASP A 222 -10.31 -9.11 65.76
CA ASP A 222 -9.95 -7.68 65.83
C ASP A 222 -10.27 -6.92 64.51
N VAL A 223 -10.02 -5.59 64.47
CA VAL A 223 -10.68 -4.67 63.50
C VAL A 223 -9.74 -3.49 62.99
N PRO A 224 -10.14 -2.43 62.22
CA PRO A 224 -9.71 -2.32 60.80
C PRO A 224 -8.76 -1.15 60.30
N PRO A 225 -9.16 -0.07 59.55
CA PRO A 225 -8.80 0.09 58.11
C PRO A 225 -8.26 1.44 57.57
N THR A 226 -7.82 1.42 56.29
CA THR A 226 -7.93 2.44 55.20
C THR A 226 -7.52 3.94 55.36
N ALA A 227 -6.45 4.34 54.62
CA ALA A 227 -6.17 5.68 54.02
C ALA A 227 -5.90 6.86 55.00
N PRO A 228 -5.56 8.11 54.56
CA PRO A 228 -5.35 8.65 53.20
C PRO A 228 -4.10 9.57 52.99
N SER A 229 -3.99 10.12 51.77
CA SER A 229 -3.42 11.44 51.36
C SER A 229 -2.01 11.94 51.73
N ALA A 230 -1.45 12.73 50.80
CA ALA A 230 -0.10 13.30 50.75
C ALA A 230 0.16 14.53 51.66
N GLU A 231 1.43 14.80 51.95
CA GLU A 231 2.00 16.17 52.03
C GLU A 231 3.55 16.20 51.89
N SER A 232 4.11 17.41 51.74
CA SER A 232 5.53 17.78 51.53
C SER A 232 5.64 19.32 51.73
N PRO A 233 6.80 20.00 51.97
CA PRO A 233 8.19 19.56 51.85
C PRO A 233 9.16 20.04 52.98
N GLY A 234 10.47 19.82 52.77
CA GLY A 234 11.56 20.66 53.31
C GLY A 234 12.62 19.92 54.15
N ALA A 235 13.83 20.43 54.37
CA ALA A 235 14.61 21.48 53.69
C ALA A 235 16.05 21.52 54.27
N ALA A 236 16.99 22.17 53.58
CA ALA A 236 18.34 22.59 54.04
C ALA A 236 19.41 21.49 54.32
N ALA A 237 20.73 21.76 54.30
CA ALA A 237 21.55 22.77 53.56
C ALA A 237 23.06 22.51 53.83
N LEU A 238 23.94 23.22 53.10
CA LEU A 238 25.38 23.47 53.36
C LEU A 238 26.34 22.25 53.16
N ASP A 239 27.65 22.37 52.89
CA ASP A 239 28.58 23.36 52.27
C ASP A 239 29.96 22.63 52.13
N ALA A 240 30.93 22.96 51.26
CA ALA A 240 30.98 23.79 50.04
C ALA A 240 31.85 23.02 48.98
N ASP A 241 33.03 23.36 48.43
CA ASP A 241 33.94 24.54 48.37
C ASP A 241 35.01 24.31 47.24
N ASP A 242 35.85 25.30 46.89
CA ASP A 242 37.11 25.24 46.07
C ASP A 242 36.99 24.70 44.60
N ASP A 243 36.92 25.52 43.53
CA ASP A 243 37.96 26.31 42.81
C ASP A 243 38.89 25.49 41.86
N THR A 244 39.46 25.99 40.75
CA THR A 244 39.63 27.37 40.19
C THR A 244 39.73 27.36 38.64
N GLU A 245 39.24 28.44 37.96
CA GLU A 245 39.77 29.11 36.71
C GLU A 245 40.11 28.30 35.41
N ASP A 246 40.18 28.85 34.17
CA ASP A 246 40.04 30.23 33.67
C ASP A 246 39.47 30.34 32.21
N ASP A 247 38.64 31.36 31.99
CA ASP A 247 38.63 32.38 30.91
C ASP A 247 38.82 32.02 29.39
N ARG A 248 37.79 32.26 28.56
CA ARG A 248 37.68 33.48 27.69
C ARG A 248 36.38 33.67 26.90
N SER A 249 35.99 34.94 26.79
CA SER A 249 34.94 35.51 25.94
C SER A 249 35.34 36.98 25.64
N PRO A 250 34.59 37.76 24.85
CA PRO A 250 33.84 37.46 23.62
C PRO A 250 34.33 38.34 22.45
N GLU A 251 33.81 38.19 21.22
CA GLU A 251 33.79 39.35 20.30
C GLU A 251 32.68 39.34 19.24
N LYS A 252 32.14 40.52 18.96
CA LYS A 252 31.24 40.89 17.85
C LYS A 252 31.16 42.42 17.79
N PRO A 253 31.29 43.04 16.60
CA PRO A 253 30.24 44.00 16.21
C PRO A 253 29.86 43.92 14.72
N ALA A 254 28.93 44.79 14.30
CA ALA A 254 28.28 44.81 12.99
C ALA A 254 28.78 45.94 12.07
N GLY A 255 28.30 45.99 10.82
CA GLY A 255 28.16 47.25 10.07
C GLY A 255 28.31 47.16 8.55
N GLY A 256 27.50 47.93 7.80
CA GLY A 256 27.70 48.20 6.37
C GLY A 256 26.41 48.21 5.54
N ALA A 257 26.03 49.36 4.98
CA ALA A 257 24.90 49.51 4.04
C ALA A 257 25.09 50.71 3.10
N SER A 258 24.58 50.59 1.86
CA SER A 258 24.38 51.64 0.84
C SER A 258 23.58 51.02 -0.31
N ASP A 259 22.36 51.46 -0.65
CA ASP A 259 21.98 52.69 -1.40
C ASP A 259 22.48 52.72 -2.86
N GLY A 260 21.53 52.85 -3.82
CA GLY A 260 21.83 52.78 -5.26
C GLY A 260 20.62 52.83 -6.24
N ALA A 261 19.91 53.95 -6.25
CA ALA A 261 18.98 54.50 -7.26
C ALA A 261 18.46 53.66 -8.47
N ALA A 262 17.14 53.75 -8.71
CA ALA A 262 16.48 53.69 -10.04
C ALA A 262 16.19 55.15 -10.52
N PRO A 263 15.51 55.45 -11.66
CA PRO A 263 14.98 54.59 -12.73
C PRO A 263 15.31 55.09 -14.17
N ASN A 264 14.74 54.44 -15.21
CA ASN A 264 14.12 55.02 -16.44
C ASN A 264 14.20 54.05 -17.64
N GLY A 265 13.21 54.07 -18.55
CA GLY A 265 13.30 53.35 -19.82
C GLY A 265 11.98 52.94 -20.48
N ASP A 266 11.08 53.88 -20.78
CA ASP A 266 9.94 53.62 -21.68
C ASP A 266 10.42 53.41 -23.12
N ALA A 267 9.92 52.36 -23.78
CA ALA A 267 9.99 52.20 -25.23
C ALA A 267 8.82 51.33 -25.74
N ALA A 268 7.88 51.95 -26.44
CA ALA A 268 6.85 51.28 -27.22
C ALA A 268 7.08 51.56 -28.72
N SER A 269 6.53 50.71 -29.60
CA SER A 269 6.78 50.70 -31.05
C SER A 269 8.21 50.23 -31.43
N GLU A 270 8.48 49.70 -32.63
CA GLU A 270 7.70 49.78 -33.87
C GLU A 270 7.90 48.56 -34.80
N SER A 271 6.91 48.30 -35.65
CA SER A 271 6.96 47.75 -37.03
C SER A 271 8.08 46.79 -37.47
N ALA A 272 7.68 45.60 -37.97
CA ALA A 272 7.87 45.14 -39.36
C ALA A 272 7.95 43.60 -39.47
N ALA A 273 7.12 43.01 -40.34
CA ALA A 273 7.22 41.61 -40.75
C ALA A 273 7.72 41.51 -42.21
N PRO A 274 8.34 40.39 -42.60
CA PRO A 274 8.35 39.93 -43.99
C PRO A 274 7.44 38.70 -44.18
N GLU A 275 6.66 38.68 -45.25
CA GLU A 275 5.81 37.56 -45.67
C GLU A 275 6.59 36.38 -46.28
N PRO A 276 5.99 35.17 -46.36
CA PRO A 276 6.66 33.98 -46.86
C PRO A 276 6.92 34.02 -48.38
N ARG A 277 7.81 33.14 -48.86
CA ARG A 277 8.02 32.91 -50.30
C ARG A 277 7.46 31.55 -50.73
N ASP A 278 6.84 31.53 -51.90
CA ASP A 278 6.27 30.36 -52.53
C ASP A 278 7.27 29.23 -52.82
N ALA A 279 6.75 28.00 -52.74
CA ALA A 279 7.27 26.83 -53.44
C ALA A 279 6.09 25.94 -53.85
N SER A 280 5.33 26.36 -54.88
CA SER A 280 4.15 25.65 -55.37
C SER A 280 4.32 25.14 -56.80
N SER A 281 4.58 23.83 -56.92
CA SER A 281 4.28 23.08 -58.14
C SER A 281 3.97 21.62 -57.79
N ARG A 282 2.83 21.13 -58.27
CA ARG A 282 2.49 19.70 -58.26
C ARG A 282 2.59 19.18 -59.68
N THR A 283 3.14 17.99 -59.84
CA THR A 283 2.63 17.01 -60.81
C THR A 283 2.79 15.62 -60.22
N ALA A 284 1.84 14.75 -60.54
CA ALA A 284 1.88 13.34 -60.18
C ALA A 284 1.57 12.55 -61.45
N GLU A 285 2.37 11.52 -61.73
CA GLU A 285 2.13 10.56 -62.81
C GLU A 285 2.45 9.15 -62.32
N ALA A 286 1.79 8.17 -62.94
CA ALA A 286 1.77 6.77 -62.53
C ALA A 286 2.81 5.95 -63.32
N PRO A 287 3.25 4.78 -62.82
CA PRO A 287 4.30 4.01 -63.48
C PRO A 287 3.83 3.36 -64.79
N GLU A 288 4.67 3.45 -65.82
CA GLU A 288 4.53 2.67 -67.05
C GLU A 288 4.85 1.18 -66.81
N ALA A 289 4.37 0.33 -67.71
CA ALA A 289 4.55 -1.12 -67.65
C ALA A 289 5.39 -1.62 -68.83
N GLU A 290 6.46 -2.37 -68.55
CA GLU A 290 7.15 -3.18 -69.56
C GLU A 290 7.19 -4.67 -69.19
N ASP A 291 6.85 -5.46 -70.21
CA ASP A 291 6.82 -6.91 -70.29
C ASP A 291 8.14 -7.59 -69.88
N ARG A 292 8.04 -8.65 -69.06
CA ARG A 292 9.04 -9.72 -69.01
C ARG A 292 8.41 -11.12 -68.96
N SER A 293 8.10 -11.62 -70.15
CA SER A 293 8.29 -13.02 -70.57
C SER A 293 7.68 -14.10 -69.66
N SER A 294 6.46 -14.54 -70.03
CA SER A 294 5.85 -15.74 -69.47
C SER A 294 6.74 -16.98 -69.65
N SER A 295 6.90 -17.77 -68.59
CA SER A 295 7.54 -19.09 -68.62
C SER A 295 6.76 -20.08 -67.75
N TYR A 296 5.70 -20.66 -68.33
CA TYR A 296 5.05 -21.83 -67.76
C TYR A 296 4.38 -22.66 -68.86
N ALA A 297 4.79 -23.92 -68.98
CA ALA A 297 4.17 -24.93 -69.83
C ALA A 297 3.95 -26.22 -69.01
N PRO A 298 2.75 -26.84 -69.06
CA PRO A 298 2.45 -28.05 -68.31
C PRO A 298 3.09 -29.31 -68.94
N PRO A 299 3.18 -30.44 -68.21
CA PRO A 299 3.87 -31.64 -68.67
C PRO A 299 2.99 -32.55 -69.53
N GLU A 300 3.59 -33.23 -70.50
CA GLU A 300 2.97 -34.37 -71.20
C GLU A 300 3.80 -35.66 -71.11
N ASN A 301 3.03 -36.74 -71.14
CA ASN A 301 3.25 -38.13 -70.75
C ASN A 301 4.25 -38.96 -71.60
N SER A 302 4.83 -39.98 -70.95
CA SER A 302 5.30 -41.27 -71.51
C SER A 302 5.94 -41.36 -72.91
N SER A 303 7.18 -41.85 -72.98
CA SER A 303 7.47 -43.29 -73.18
C SER A 303 8.94 -43.61 -72.88
#